data_AF-A0A7S0RW71-F1
#
_entry.id   AF-A0A7S0RW71-F1
#
_cell.length_a   1.000
_cell.length_b   1.000
_cell.length_c   1.000
_cell.angle_alpha   90.00
_cell.angle_beta   90.00
_cell.angle_gamma   90.00
#
_symmetry.space_group_name_H-M   'P 1'
#
loop_
_entity.id
_entity.type
_entity.pdbx_description
1 polymer ?
#
loop_
_entity_poly.entity_id
_entity_poly.type
_entity_poly.pdbx_seq_one_letter_code
_entity_poly.pdbx_strand_id
1 'polypeptide(L)'
;QIMESLGGDQAWFDRFLAEHAAVFYYWVLIGFYLVSPKLAYNFMQRVEFHAADTYEEFLEENRDMLATLPPPMVALNYYRNQDLYLFDEFQTGSRGAEPRRPQCNNLLDVFVNIRDDELEHVKTMAACQDEGIARELARGRGSPVRELGPGEDGR
;
A
#
# COMPACT_ATOMS: atom_id res chain seq x y z
N GLN A 1 -8.77 2.76 11.12
CA GLN A 1 -10.00 3.58 11.27
C GLN A 1 -11.29 2.96 10.73
N ILE A 2 -11.37 2.44 9.49
CA ILE A 2 -12.64 1.81 9.02
C ILE A 2 -13.01 0.63 9.94
N MET A 3 -12.08 -0.31 10.18
CA MET A 3 -12.32 -1.45 11.07
C MET A 3 -12.57 -1.07 12.54
N GLU A 4 -11.89 -0.03 13.05
CA GLU A 4 -12.16 0.54 14.38
C GLU A 4 -13.59 1.10 14.47
N SER A 5 -14.07 1.80 13.44
CA SER A 5 -15.44 2.31 13.39
C SER A 5 -16.51 1.20 13.36
N LEU A 6 -16.11 0.00 12.96
CA LEU A 6 -16.93 -1.21 13.00
C LEU A 6 -16.77 -2.01 14.31
N GLY A 7 -15.93 -1.52 15.23
CA GLY A 7 -15.74 -2.09 16.57
C GLY A 7 -14.52 -3.00 16.74
N GLY A 8 -13.60 -3.04 15.77
CA GLY A 8 -12.40 -3.89 15.80
C GLY A 8 -11.39 -3.59 16.92
N ASP A 9 -11.56 -2.49 17.65
CA ASP A 9 -10.68 -2.05 18.75
C ASP A 9 -11.37 -2.02 20.13
N GLN A 10 -12.62 -2.48 20.23
CA GLN A 10 -13.40 -2.39 21.47
C GLN A 10 -12.79 -3.23 22.60
N ALA A 11 -12.26 -4.41 22.29
CA ALA A 11 -11.61 -5.23 23.30
C ALA A 11 -10.20 -4.69 23.59
N TRP A 12 -9.84 -4.61 24.88
CA TRP A 12 -8.48 -4.24 25.28
C TRP A 12 -7.44 -5.23 24.74
N PHE A 13 -7.78 -6.52 24.69
CA PHE A 13 -6.85 -7.55 24.21
C PHE A 13 -6.50 -7.38 22.73
N ASP A 14 -7.48 -7.02 21.88
CA ASP A 14 -7.26 -6.78 20.46
C ASP A 14 -6.28 -5.62 20.26
N ARG A 15 -6.46 -4.52 21.01
CA ARG A 15 -5.54 -3.36 20.99
C ARG A 15 -4.13 -3.74 21.45
N PHE A 16 -4.03 -4.46 22.57
CA PHE A 16 -2.76 -4.91 23.10
C PHE A 16 -2.00 -5.79 22.09
N LEU A 17 -2.69 -6.77 21.51
CA LEU A 17 -2.09 -7.68 20.54
C LEU A 17 -1.68 -6.94 19.26
N ALA A 18 -2.54 -6.07 18.73
CA ALA A 18 -2.27 -5.31 17.51
C ALA A 18 -1.03 -4.41 17.66
N GLU A 19 -0.91 -3.69 18.78
CA GLU A 19 0.24 -2.80 19.04
C GLU A 19 1.56 -3.58 19.10
N HIS A 20 1.60 -4.68 19.85
CA HIS A 20 2.82 -5.47 19.98
C HIS A 20 3.17 -6.23 18.70
N ALA A 21 2.16 -6.73 17.97
CA ALA A 21 2.35 -7.34 16.66
C ALA A 21 2.92 -6.34 15.65
N ALA A 22 2.45 -5.09 15.63
CA ALA A 22 2.96 -4.05 14.75
C ALA A 22 4.43 -3.73 15.03
N VAL A 23 4.84 -3.58 16.30
CA VAL A 23 6.24 -3.36 16.68
C VAL A 23 7.11 -4.55 16.28
N PHE A 24 6.65 -5.77 16.52
CA PHE A 24 7.38 -6.98 16.12
C PHE A 24 7.55 -7.07 14.61
N TYR A 25 6.46 -6.86 13.85
CA TYR A 25 6.45 -6.86 12.40
C TYR A 25 7.41 -5.82 11.82
N TYR A 26 7.44 -4.61 12.37
CA TYR A 26 8.39 -3.56 11.98
C TYR A 26 9.85 -4.02 12.08
N TRP A 27 10.24 -4.64 13.20
CA TRP A 27 11.60 -5.14 13.39
C TRP A 27 11.94 -6.32 12.46
N VAL A 28 10.97 -7.20 12.17
CA VAL A 28 11.14 -8.27 11.19
C VAL A 28 11.41 -7.68 9.79
N LEU A 29 10.64 -6.66 9.38
CA LEU A 29 10.85 -5.99 8.10
C LEU A 29 12.22 -5.31 8.01
N ILE A 30 12.68 -4.64 9.08
CA ILE A 30 14.04 -4.09 9.12
C ILE A 30 15.06 -5.20 8.92
N GLY A 31 14.93 -6.32 9.64
CA GLY A 31 15.82 -7.47 9.51
C GLY A 31 15.88 -7.99 8.08
N PHE A 32 14.71 -8.19 7.44
CA PHE A 32 14.64 -8.60 6.04
C PHE A 32 15.25 -7.57 5.11
N TYR A 33 14.97 -6.29 5.28
CA TYR A 33 15.45 -5.23 4.41
C TYR A 33 16.98 -5.07 4.47
N LEU A 34 17.56 -5.20 5.67
CA LEU A 34 19.02 -5.18 5.86
C LEU A 34 19.72 -6.36 5.19
N VAL A 35 19.07 -7.53 5.13
CA VAL A 35 19.59 -8.70 4.42
C VAL A 35 19.41 -8.55 2.91
N SER A 36 18.21 -8.16 2.48
CA SER A 36 17.84 -7.96 1.08
C SER A 36 16.52 -7.19 0.98
N PRO A 37 16.51 -5.98 0.37
CA PRO A 37 15.28 -5.24 0.12
C PRO A 37 14.24 -6.08 -0.64
N LYS A 38 14.69 -6.89 -1.60
CA LYS A 38 13.81 -7.79 -2.36
C LYS A 38 13.12 -8.82 -1.48
N LEU A 39 13.80 -9.34 -0.45
CA LEU A 39 13.20 -10.26 0.52
C LEU A 39 12.10 -9.56 1.31
N ALA A 40 12.34 -8.33 1.78
CA ALA A 40 11.33 -7.55 2.50
C ALA A 40 10.09 -7.29 1.64
N TYR A 41 10.27 -6.83 0.41
CA TYR A 41 9.14 -6.59 -0.51
C TYR A 41 8.42 -7.87 -0.92
N ASN A 42 9.13 -8.99 -1.11
CA ASN A 42 8.48 -10.27 -1.38
C ASN A 42 7.65 -10.76 -0.20
N PHE A 43 8.16 -10.59 1.02
CA PHE A 43 7.42 -10.94 2.23
C PHE A 43 6.16 -10.08 2.39
N MET A 44 6.28 -8.76 2.25
CA MET A 44 5.12 -7.86 2.28
C MET A 44 4.10 -8.22 1.19
N GLN A 45 4.54 -8.49 -0.03
CA GLN A 45 3.66 -8.96 -1.11
C GLN A 45 2.80 -10.18 -0.71
N ARG A 46 3.38 -11.13 0.04
CA ARG A 46 2.65 -12.32 0.50
C ARG A 46 1.62 -11.99 1.58
N VAL A 47 1.95 -11.05 2.47
CA VAL A 47 1.02 -10.55 3.49
C VAL A 47 -0.18 -9.90 2.81
N GLU A 48 0.04 -9.01 1.85
CA GLU A 48 -1.05 -8.34 1.12
C GLU A 48 -1.90 -9.34 0.32
N PHE A 49 -1.27 -10.33 -0.31
CA PHE A 49 -1.99 -11.39 -1.04
C PHE A 49 -2.90 -12.19 -0.10
N HIS A 50 -2.39 -12.58 1.07
CA HIS A 50 -3.18 -13.29 2.06
C HIS A 50 -4.30 -12.43 2.65
N ALA A 51 -4.07 -11.13 2.81
CA ALA A 51 -5.12 -10.19 3.22
C ALA A 51 -6.24 -10.11 2.18
N ALA A 52 -5.90 -10.00 0.89
CA ALA A 52 -6.87 -10.02 -0.20
C ALA A 52 -7.69 -11.33 -0.22
N ASP A 53 -7.04 -12.48 -0.07
CA ASP A 53 -7.73 -13.79 0.00
C ASP A 53 -8.71 -13.84 1.20
N THR A 54 -8.30 -13.34 2.36
CA THR A 54 -9.14 -13.31 3.57
C THR A 54 -10.37 -12.43 3.37
N TYR A 55 -10.22 -11.28 2.72
CA TYR A 55 -11.37 -10.42 2.42
C TYR A 55 -12.29 -11.02 1.36
N GLU A 56 -11.75 -11.75 0.37
CA GLU A 56 -12.57 -12.48 -0.60
C GLU A 56 -13.45 -13.52 0.11
N GLU A 57 -12.87 -14.35 0.97
CA GLU A 57 -13.61 -15.36 1.75
C GLU A 57 -14.70 -14.69 2.62
N PHE A 58 -14.36 -13.62 3.32
CA PHE A 58 -15.33 -12.87 4.13
C PHE A 58 -16.47 -12.30 3.28
N LEU A 59 -16.17 -11.77 2.10
CA LEU A 59 -17.16 -11.24 1.16
C LEU A 59 -18.09 -12.33 0.64
N GLU A 60 -17.57 -13.50 0.28
CA GLU A 60 -18.36 -14.64 -0.18
C GLU A 60 -19.34 -15.12 0.89
N GLU A 61 -18.89 -15.21 2.14
CA GLU A 61 -19.71 -15.70 3.26
C GLU A 61 -20.78 -14.70 3.72
N ASN A 62 -20.51 -13.39 3.61
CA ASN A 62 -21.32 -12.35 4.24
C ASN A 62 -22.02 -11.41 3.25
N ARG A 63 -21.94 -11.70 1.95
CA ARG A 63 -22.36 -10.80 0.86
C ARG A 63 -23.74 -10.17 1.06
N ASP A 64 -24.74 -10.99 1.32
CA ASP A 64 -26.13 -10.55 1.40
C ASP A 64 -26.36 -9.65 2.61
N MET A 65 -25.75 -9.98 3.76
CA MET A 65 -25.81 -9.15 4.96
C MET A 65 -25.13 -7.79 4.71
N LEU A 66 -23.92 -7.80 4.17
CA LEU A 66 -23.14 -6.57 3.92
C LEU A 66 -23.84 -5.62 2.95
N ALA A 67 -24.58 -6.15 1.97
CA ALA A 67 -25.34 -5.34 1.01
C ALA A 67 -26.48 -4.55 1.67
N THR A 68 -27.00 -5.03 2.81
CA THR A 68 -28.08 -4.36 3.55
C THR A 68 -27.60 -3.27 4.50
N LEU A 69 -26.31 -3.28 4.86
CA LEU A 69 -25.75 -2.39 5.86
C LEU A 69 -25.22 -1.10 5.22
N PRO A 70 -25.45 0.07 5.85
CA PRO A 70 -24.90 1.32 5.38
C PRO A 70 -23.37 1.35 5.56
N PRO A 71 -22.64 2.09 4.70
CA PRO A 71 -21.20 2.24 4.85
C PRO A 71 -20.90 3.19 6.02
N PRO A 72 -19.84 2.95 6.80
CA PRO A 72 -19.43 3.88 7.85
C PRO A 72 -18.96 5.20 7.24
N MET A 73 -19.20 6.31 7.94
CA MET A 73 -18.83 7.66 7.49
C MET A 73 -17.34 7.81 7.17
N VAL A 74 -16.48 7.11 7.90
CA VAL A 74 -15.04 7.10 7.66
C VAL A 74 -14.70 6.52 6.27
N ALA A 75 -15.38 5.46 5.85
CA ALA A 75 -15.16 4.86 4.53
C ALA A 75 -15.68 5.76 3.41
N LEU A 76 -16.81 6.44 3.61
CA LEU A 76 -17.31 7.45 2.65
C LEU A 76 -16.30 8.59 2.48
N ASN A 77 -15.76 9.11 3.58
CA ASN A 77 -14.75 10.17 3.54
C ASN A 77 -13.43 9.70 2.92
N TYR A 78 -13.08 8.42 3.05
CA TYR A 78 -11.87 7.89 2.44
C TYR A 78 -12.04 7.67 0.93
N TYR A 79 -13.14 7.04 0.50
CA TYR A 79 -13.32 6.62 -0.89
C TYR A 79 -14.04 7.63 -1.80
N ARG A 80 -14.78 8.60 -1.25
CA ARG A 80 -15.62 9.53 -2.05
C ARG A 80 -15.32 11.01 -1.83
N ASN A 81 -14.36 11.36 -0.98
CA ASN A 81 -14.05 12.78 -0.73
C ASN A 81 -13.31 13.41 -1.91
N GLN A 82 -13.22 14.73 -1.95
CA GLN A 82 -12.69 15.48 -3.10
C GLN A 82 -11.16 15.49 -3.16
N ASP A 83 -10.49 15.32 -2.01
CA ASP A 83 -9.03 15.27 -1.92
C ASP A 83 -8.53 13.82 -1.83
N LEU A 84 -8.53 13.14 -2.98
CA LEU A 84 -8.03 11.76 -3.13
C LEU A 84 -6.55 11.71 -3.52
N TYR A 85 -5.79 12.78 -3.28
CA TYR A 85 -4.38 12.87 -3.68
C TYR A 85 -3.54 11.66 -3.26
N LEU A 86 -3.69 11.22 -2.00
CA LEU A 86 -2.97 10.05 -1.47
C LEU A 86 -3.42 8.73 -2.11
N PHE A 87 -4.69 8.62 -2.47
CA PHE A 87 -5.22 7.43 -3.12
C PHE A 87 -4.71 7.29 -4.56
N ASP A 88 -4.57 8.42 -5.25
CA ASP A 88 -4.15 8.46 -6.65
C ASP A 88 -2.64 8.24 -6.81
N GLU A 89 -1.82 8.81 -5.92
CA GLU A 89 -0.35 8.76 -6.00
C GLU A 89 0.22 7.36 -5.66
N PHE A 90 -0.40 6.62 -4.75
CA PHE A 90 0.12 5.35 -4.24
C PHE A 90 -0.38 4.10 -4.98
N GLN A 91 -1.29 4.25 -5.95
CA GLN A 91 -1.69 3.17 -6.85
C GLN A 91 -0.67 3.04 -7.99
N THR A 92 0.06 1.93 -8.03
CA THR A 92 1.05 1.68 -9.11
C THR A 92 0.42 1.56 -10.49
N GLY A 93 -0.90 1.32 -10.58
CA GLY A 93 -1.69 1.41 -11.81
C GLY A 93 -1.90 2.83 -12.37
N SER A 94 -1.61 3.88 -11.61
CA SER A 94 -1.94 5.28 -11.97
C SER A 94 -1.03 5.93 -13.02
N ARG A 95 0.06 5.29 -13.46
CA ARG A 95 0.90 5.85 -14.55
C ARG A 95 0.21 5.70 -15.89
N GLY A 96 -0.66 6.67 -16.21
CA GLY A 96 -1.37 6.79 -17.48
C GLY A 96 -2.79 6.21 -17.51
N ALA A 97 -3.31 5.75 -16.37
CA ALA A 97 -4.71 5.33 -16.23
C ALA A 97 -5.51 6.38 -15.45
N GLU A 98 -6.82 6.46 -15.72
CA GLU A 98 -7.73 7.29 -14.94
C GLU A 98 -7.76 6.82 -13.48
N PRO A 99 -7.72 7.73 -12.49
CA PRO A 99 -7.78 7.37 -11.09
C PRO A 99 -8.99 6.49 -10.75
N ARG A 100 -8.78 5.45 -9.94
CA ARG A 100 -9.89 4.60 -9.46
C ARG A 100 -10.85 5.47 -8.65
N ARG A 101 -12.15 5.37 -8.92
CA ARG A 101 -13.20 6.07 -8.17
C ARG A 101 -14.26 5.05 -7.77
N PRO A 102 -14.00 4.28 -6.71
CA PRO A 102 -14.90 3.21 -6.35
C PRO A 102 -16.25 3.71 -5.86
N GLN A 103 -17.28 2.88 -6.07
CA GLN A 103 -18.56 3.06 -5.40
C GLN A 103 -18.41 2.71 -3.92
N CYS A 104 -19.17 3.38 -3.07
CA CYS A 104 -19.18 3.15 -1.63
C CYS A 104 -20.59 3.53 -1.14
N ASN A 105 -21.57 2.69 -1.47
CA ASN A 105 -22.99 2.92 -1.19
C ASN A 105 -23.51 2.06 -0.04
N ASN A 106 -22.90 0.90 0.19
CA ASN A 106 -23.21 -0.04 1.27
C ASN A 106 -21.90 -0.63 1.84
N LEU A 107 -22.02 -1.43 2.90
CA LEU A 107 -20.86 -2.04 3.54
C LEU A 107 -20.19 -3.09 2.63
N LEU A 108 -20.95 -3.73 1.76
CA LEU A 108 -20.39 -4.65 0.75
C LEU A 108 -19.38 -3.92 -0.15
N ASP A 109 -19.75 -2.76 -0.69
CA ASP A 109 -18.86 -1.93 -1.51
C ASP A 109 -17.59 -1.55 -0.75
N VAL A 110 -17.69 -1.28 0.56
CA VAL A 110 -16.53 -0.96 1.40
C VAL A 110 -15.56 -2.12 1.48
N PHE A 111 -16.02 -3.34 1.78
CA PHE A 111 -15.15 -4.51 1.87
C PHE A 111 -14.58 -4.91 0.50
N VAL A 112 -15.35 -4.75 -0.58
CA VAL A 112 -14.83 -4.90 -1.96
C VAL A 112 -13.69 -3.93 -2.22
N ASN A 113 -13.86 -2.66 -1.83
CA ASN A 113 -12.81 -1.65 -2.02
C ASN A 113 -11.56 -1.94 -1.22
N ILE A 114 -11.70 -2.45 0.01
CA ILE A 114 -10.56 -2.83 0.86
C ILE A 114 -9.80 -3.98 0.21
N ARG A 115 -10.49 -5.05 -0.21
CA ARG A 115 -9.86 -6.16 -0.94
C ARG A 115 -9.11 -5.67 -2.19
N ASP A 116 -9.75 -4.80 -2.98
CA ASP A 116 -9.15 -4.27 -4.20
C ASP A 116 -7.92 -3.39 -3.89
N ASP A 117 -7.92 -2.64 -2.79
CA ASP A 117 -6.75 -1.90 -2.32
C ASP A 117 -5.60 -2.86 -1.96
N GLU A 118 -5.87 -3.97 -1.29
CA GLU A 118 -4.82 -4.98 -1.00
C GLU A 118 -4.24 -5.59 -2.28
N LEU A 119 -5.06 -5.80 -3.33
CA LEU A 119 -4.57 -6.23 -4.64
C LEU A 119 -3.70 -5.18 -5.33
N GLU A 120 -3.99 -3.89 -5.16
CA GLU A 120 -3.09 -2.81 -5.60
C GLU A 120 -1.80 -2.80 -4.77
N HIS A 121 -1.85 -3.06 -3.47
CA HIS A 121 -0.66 -3.21 -2.63
C HIS A 121 0.22 -4.37 -3.11
N VAL A 122 -0.36 -5.52 -3.49
CA VAL A 122 0.37 -6.65 -4.09
C VAL A 122 1.15 -6.21 -5.33
N LYS A 123 0.53 -5.43 -6.23
CA LYS A 123 1.19 -4.90 -7.44
C LYS A 123 2.32 -3.95 -7.09
N THR A 124 2.10 -3.07 -6.12
CA THR A 124 3.11 -2.13 -5.64
C THR A 124 4.31 -2.86 -5.04
N MET A 125 4.07 -3.86 -4.17
CA MET A 125 5.15 -4.68 -3.59
C MET A 125 5.89 -5.50 -4.65
N ALA A 126 5.21 -5.95 -5.71
CA ALA A 126 5.87 -6.60 -6.85
C ALA A 126 6.77 -5.63 -7.62
N ALA A 127 6.30 -4.40 -7.88
CA ALA A 127 7.08 -3.37 -8.57
C ALA A 127 8.32 -2.97 -7.76
N CYS A 128 8.23 -2.87 -6.43
CA CYS A 128 9.36 -2.57 -5.56
C CYS A 128 10.45 -3.67 -5.52
N GLN A 129 10.16 -4.87 -6.00
CA GLN A 129 11.17 -5.94 -6.12
C GLN A 129 12.09 -5.76 -7.34
N ASP A 130 11.74 -4.90 -8.29
CA ASP A 130 12.59 -4.62 -9.45
C ASP A 130 13.73 -3.65 -9.06
N GLU A 131 14.93 -4.21 -8.90
CA GLU A 131 16.14 -3.47 -8.59
C GLU A 131 16.61 -2.55 -9.72
N GLY A 132 15.96 -2.54 -10.89
CA GLY A 132 16.34 -1.70 -12.03
C GLY A 132 16.52 -0.23 -11.65
N ILE A 133 15.56 0.34 -10.92
CA ILE A 133 15.58 1.75 -10.48
C ILE A 133 16.63 1.98 -9.39
N ALA A 134 16.75 1.06 -8.42
CA ALA A 134 17.75 1.16 -7.36
C ALA A 134 19.20 1.11 -7.92
N ARG A 135 19.43 0.23 -8.91
CA ARG A 135 20.70 0.11 -9.64
C ARG A 135 20.95 1.31 -10.55
N GLU A 136 19.92 1.87 -11.17
CA GLU A 136 20.02 3.07 -12.02
C GLU A 136 20.31 4.33 -11.21
N LEU A 137 19.68 4.51 -10.04
CA LEU A 137 20.01 5.57 -9.08
C LEU A 137 21.42 5.40 -8.50
N ALA A 138 21.84 4.17 -8.22
CA ALA A 138 23.20 3.88 -7.79
C ALA A 138 24.24 4.18 -8.91
N ARG A 139 23.91 3.91 -10.19
CA ARG A 139 24.74 4.31 -11.34
C ARG A 139 24.73 5.82 -11.58
N GLY A 140 23.59 6.49 -11.38
CA GLY A 140 23.43 7.94 -11.58
C GLY A 140 24.25 8.79 -10.59
N ARG A 141 24.59 8.24 -9.41
CA ARG A 141 25.56 8.84 -8.47
C ARG A 141 27.03 8.64 -8.87
N GLY A 142 27.30 7.91 -9.96
CA GLY A 142 28.63 7.58 -10.45
C GLY A 142 29.09 8.36 -11.68
N SER A 143 28.38 9.39 -12.13
CA SER A 143 28.91 10.26 -13.20
C SER A 143 30.05 11.12 -12.65
N PRO A 144 31.28 11.01 -13.17
CA PRO A 144 32.36 11.88 -12.74
C PRO A 144 32.01 13.31 -13.14
N VAL A 145 32.25 14.24 -12.22
CA VAL A 145 32.27 15.68 -12.49
C VAL A 145 33.07 15.87 -13.78
N ARG A 146 32.42 16.37 -14.82
CA ARG A 146 33.07 16.76 -16.07
C ARG A 146 34.03 17.88 -15.69
N GLU A 147 35.32 17.58 -15.55
CA GLU A 147 36.35 18.60 -15.39
C GLU A 147 36.17 19.60 -16.53
N LEU A 148 35.79 20.82 -16.15
CA LEU A 148 35.90 21.98 -17.03
C LEU A 148 37.40 22.17 -17.25
N GLY A 149 37.89 21.68 -18.39
CA GLY A 149 39.26 21.92 -18.83
C GLY A 149 39.57 23.41 -18.80
N PRO A 150 40.81 23.81 -18.46
CA PRO A 150 41.16 25.20 -18.32
C PRO A 150 40.94 25.90 -19.66
N GLY A 151 40.20 27.01 -19.62
CA GLY A 151 40.05 27.90 -20.76
C GLY A 151 41.43 28.37 -21.22
N GLU A 152 41.73 28.15 -22.49
CA GLU A 152 42.85 28.81 -23.15
C GLU A 152 42.57 30.32 -23.19
N ASP A 153 43.31 31.05 -22.36
CA ASP A 153 43.48 32.49 -22.45
C ASP A 153 44.58 32.80 -23.47
N GLY A 154 44.20 33.53 -24.52
CA GLY A 154 45.00 34.60 -25.12
C GLY A 154 46.33 34.26 -25.79
N ARG A 155 46.31 34.24 -27.13
CA ARG A 155 47.08 35.18 -27.98
C ARG A 155 46.65 35.14 -29.44
#